data_AF-A0AAW1V052-F1
#
_entry.id   AF-A0AAW1V052-F1
#
_cell.length_a   1.000
_cell.length_b   1.000
_cell.length_c   1.000
_cell.angle_alpha   90.00
_cell.angle_beta   90.00
_cell.angle_gamma   90.00
#
_symmetry.space_group_name_H-M   'P 1'
#
loop_
_entity.id
_entity.type
_entity.pdbx_description
1 polymer ?
#
loop_
_entity_poly.entity_id
_entity_poly.type
_entity_poly.pdbx_seq_one_letter_code
_entity_poly.pdbx_strand_id
1 'polypeptide(L)'
;MSVKIERNSLRRIARNDDTEFSHHSILHAMEKFVKSVNTMDETILVPCRLMDLKVGDEYDPTTKDSSGHVVKELLRSADLYKVYTMIHDVKGDLVWGRETNNKRQGHIRRPSTASVASSSSLTSDSESDGGTETDSGIEEVQEVNYSDRTASVTTDFRMHLVGLTNSLKQMTEAANYLTSRYQHDIGGP
;
A
#
# COMPACT_ATOMS: atom_id res chain seq x y z
N MET A 1 44.20 -9.22 -23.43
CA MET A 1 43.31 -8.93 -24.58
C MET A 1 42.02 -8.33 -24.06
N SER A 2 41.60 -7.23 -24.68
CA SER A 2 40.61 -6.29 -24.16
C SER A 2 39.17 -6.84 -24.08
N VAL A 3 38.52 -6.38 -23.01
CA VAL A 3 37.09 -6.38 -22.70
C VAL A 3 36.21 -5.99 -23.88
N LYS A 4 35.16 -6.79 -24.17
CA LYS A 4 33.86 -6.36 -24.73
C LYS A 4 32.88 -7.54 -24.80
N ILE A 5 32.20 -7.83 -23.69
CA ILE A 5 30.89 -8.50 -23.73
C ILE A 5 29.88 -7.43 -23.29
N GLU A 6 29.52 -6.61 -24.26
CA GLU A 6 28.62 -5.46 -24.10
C GLU A 6 27.21 -5.94 -23.72
N ARG A 7 26.80 -5.64 -22.48
CA ARG A 7 25.73 -4.69 -22.10
C ARG A 7 24.43 -4.65 -22.94
N ASN A 8 24.05 -5.69 -23.67
CA ASN A 8 22.90 -5.63 -24.58
C ASN A 8 21.53 -5.89 -23.92
N SER A 9 21.48 -6.53 -22.75
CA SER A 9 20.19 -6.84 -22.09
C SER A 9 19.63 -5.65 -21.31
N LEU A 10 20.49 -4.85 -20.67
CA LEU A 10 20.06 -3.67 -19.91
C LEU A 10 19.66 -2.50 -20.82
N ARG A 11 20.22 -2.42 -22.04
CA ARG A 11 19.76 -1.45 -23.05
C ARG A 11 18.35 -1.75 -23.59
N ARG A 12 17.86 -2.98 -23.51
CA ARG A 12 16.49 -3.34 -23.93
C ARG A 12 15.39 -2.95 -22.94
N ILE A 13 15.74 -2.72 -21.67
CA ILE A 13 14.80 -2.20 -20.66
C ILE A 13 14.85 -0.68 -20.62
N ALA A 14 16.03 -0.08 -20.86
CA ALA A 14 16.24 1.38 -20.85
C ALA A 14 15.92 2.09 -22.18
N ARG A 15 15.71 1.34 -23.28
CA ARG A 15 15.24 1.86 -24.57
C ARG A 15 14.13 0.95 -25.05
N ASN A 16 12.90 1.23 -24.65
CA ASN A 16 11.78 0.60 -25.29
C ASN A 16 10.61 1.57 -25.33
N ASP A 17 10.60 2.38 -26.39
CA ASP A 17 9.41 3.09 -26.82
C ASP A 17 8.32 2.12 -27.33
N ASP A 18 8.63 0.82 -27.54
CA ASP A 18 7.70 -0.17 -28.09
C ASP A 18 7.78 -1.58 -27.45
N THR A 19 7.86 -1.71 -26.10
CA THR A 19 7.41 -2.99 -25.48
C THR A 19 5.94 -2.90 -25.18
N GLU A 20 5.12 -3.38 -26.09
CA GLU A 20 3.78 -3.82 -25.74
C GLU A 20 3.92 -5.09 -24.89
N PHE A 21 4.05 -4.93 -23.57
CA PHE A 21 3.79 -6.04 -22.68
C PHE A 21 2.35 -6.52 -22.92
N SER A 22 2.10 -7.83 -22.80
CA SER A 22 0.74 -8.36 -22.93
C SER A 22 -0.23 -7.54 -22.08
N HIS A 23 -1.43 -7.28 -22.60
CA HIS A 23 -2.49 -6.59 -21.85
C HIS A 23 -2.85 -7.27 -20.52
N HIS A 24 -2.50 -8.55 -20.37
CA HIS A 24 -2.69 -9.33 -19.14
C HIS A 24 -1.50 -9.23 -18.18
N SER A 25 -0.43 -8.52 -18.56
CA SER A 25 0.77 -8.34 -17.75
C SER A 25 0.53 -7.34 -16.62
N ILE A 26 1.14 -7.61 -15.48
CA ILE A 26 1.19 -6.68 -14.35
C ILE A 26 1.80 -5.32 -14.75
N LEU A 27 2.76 -5.30 -15.67
CA LEU A 27 3.36 -4.06 -16.16
C LEU A 27 2.36 -3.19 -16.91
N HIS A 28 1.52 -3.80 -17.75
CA HIS A 28 0.45 -3.08 -18.45
C HIS A 28 -0.62 -2.56 -17.47
N ALA A 29 -0.99 -3.36 -16.46
CA ALA A 29 -1.92 -2.93 -15.42
C ALA A 29 -1.38 -1.74 -14.61
N MET A 30 -0.10 -1.79 -14.21
CA MET A 30 0.59 -0.70 -13.50
C MET A 30 0.66 0.58 -14.33
N GLU A 31 1.00 0.47 -15.62
CA GLU A 31 1.06 1.60 -16.54
C GLU A 31 -0.32 2.26 -16.70
N LYS A 32 -1.36 1.46 -16.94
CA LYS A 32 -2.73 1.95 -17.06
C LYS A 32 -3.21 2.61 -15.77
N PHE A 33 -2.87 2.05 -14.62
CA PHE A 33 -3.19 2.64 -13.32
C PHE A 33 -2.54 4.02 -13.18
N VAL A 34 -1.22 4.14 -13.37
CA VAL A 34 -0.52 5.44 -13.25
C VAL A 34 -1.08 6.48 -14.22
N LYS A 35 -1.36 6.09 -15.48
CA LYS A 35 -2.01 6.96 -16.47
C LYS A 35 -3.38 7.45 -15.98
N SER A 36 -4.23 6.54 -15.49
CA SER A 36 -5.54 6.89 -14.97
C SER A 36 -5.48 7.86 -13.78
N VAL A 37 -4.52 7.66 -12.87
CA VAL A 37 -4.32 8.57 -11.72
C VAL A 37 -3.77 9.93 -12.17
N ASN A 38 -2.91 9.99 -13.19
CA ASN A 38 -2.49 11.28 -13.77
C ASN A 38 -3.68 12.05 -14.38
N THR A 39 -4.55 11.36 -15.12
CA THR A 39 -5.78 12.00 -15.64
C THR A 39 -6.70 12.46 -14.50
N MET A 40 -6.77 11.71 -13.40
CA MET A 40 -7.46 12.14 -12.18
C MET A 40 -6.85 13.44 -11.62
N ASP A 41 -5.51 13.56 -11.59
CA ASP A 41 -4.82 14.76 -11.09
C ASP A 41 -5.07 16.00 -11.97
N GLU A 42 -5.16 15.81 -13.28
CA GLU A 42 -5.48 16.88 -14.24
C GLU A 42 -6.94 17.35 -14.12
N THR A 43 -7.84 16.47 -13.70
CA THR A 43 -9.28 16.78 -13.59
C THR A 43 -9.65 17.31 -12.21
N ILE A 44 -9.03 16.82 -11.15
CA ILE A 44 -9.33 17.18 -9.75
C ILE A 44 -8.36 18.27 -9.28
N LEU A 45 -8.63 19.51 -9.71
CA LEU A 45 -7.79 20.66 -9.36
C LEU A 45 -7.90 21.09 -7.89
N VAL A 46 -9.00 20.73 -7.21
CA VAL A 46 -9.25 21.09 -5.81
C VAL A 46 -9.74 19.85 -5.04
N PRO A 47 -8.82 18.99 -4.57
CA PRO A 47 -9.16 17.71 -3.93
C PRO A 47 -10.10 17.84 -2.72
N CYS A 48 -9.98 18.90 -1.93
CA CYS A 48 -10.82 19.10 -0.74
C CYS A 48 -12.32 19.23 -1.07
N ARG A 49 -12.70 19.51 -2.32
CA ARG A 49 -14.12 19.51 -2.73
C ARG A 49 -14.75 18.11 -2.72
N LEU A 50 -13.94 17.06 -2.64
CA LEU A 50 -14.40 15.68 -2.50
C LEU A 50 -14.71 15.31 -1.04
N MET A 51 -14.31 16.16 -0.09
CA MET A 51 -14.56 15.94 1.32
C MET A 51 -16.06 15.98 1.58
N ASP A 52 -16.54 15.08 2.43
CA ASP A 52 -17.95 14.87 2.80
C ASP A 52 -18.85 14.28 1.70
N LEU A 53 -18.31 13.97 0.52
CA LEU A 53 -18.99 13.17 -0.49
C LEU A 53 -18.72 11.68 -0.24
N LYS A 54 -19.73 10.82 -0.38
CA LYS A 54 -19.61 9.38 -0.09
C LYS A 54 -19.80 8.53 -1.34
N VAL A 55 -19.01 7.48 -1.48
CA VAL A 55 -19.15 6.52 -2.59
C VAL A 55 -20.52 5.84 -2.53
N GLY A 56 -21.28 5.91 -3.62
CA GLY A 56 -22.61 5.29 -3.71
C GLY A 56 -23.70 6.02 -2.94
N ASP A 57 -23.54 7.32 -2.67
CA ASP A 57 -24.64 8.16 -2.19
C ASP A 57 -25.73 8.36 -3.27
N GLU A 58 -26.87 8.94 -2.88
CA GLU A 58 -28.02 9.16 -3.77
C GLU A 58 -27.71 10.12 -4.93
N TYR A 59 -26.66 10.93 -4.79
CA TYR A 59 -26.21 11.90 -5.80
C TYR A 59 -25.13 11.32 -6.72
N ASP A 60 -24.69 10.07 -6.50
CA ASP A 60 -23.68 9.41 -7.31
C ASP A 60 -24.23 9.08 -8.72
N PRO A 61 -23.78 9.77 -9.78
CA PRO A 61 -24.28 9.58 -11.13
C PRO A 61 -23.89 8.21 -11.72
N THR A 62 -22.92 7.52 -11.11
CA THR A 62 -22.42 6.21 -11.56
C THR A 62 -23.25 5.04 -11.04
N THR A 63 -24.37 5.28 -10.34
CA THR A 63 -25.28 4.25 -9.77
C THR A 63 -25.96 3.37 -10.81
N LYS A 64 -25.98 3.81 -12.07
CA LYS A 64 -26.65 3.10 -13.17
C LYS A 64 -25.70 2.26 -14.04
N ASP A 65 -24.39 2.41 -13.84
CA ASP A 65 -23.38 1.84 -14.71
C ASP A 65 -22.60 0.73 -14.00
N SER A 66 -22.54 -0.46 -14.59
CA SER A 66 -21.87 -1.64 -14.02
C SER A 66 -20.37 -1.44 -13.76
N SER A 67 -19.74 -0.44 -14.39
CA SER A 67 -18.32 -0.10 -14.22
C SER A 67 -17.97 0.39 -12.81
N GLY A 68 -18.94 0.97 -12.09
CA GLY A 68 -18.75 1.44 -10.72
C GLY A 68 -18.92 0.35 -9.65
N HIS A 69 -19.40 -0.85 -10.01
CA HIS A 69 -19.84 -1.85 -9.05
C HIS A 69 -18.71 -2.33 -8.11
N VAL A 70 -17.50 -2.54 -8.64
CA VAL A 70 -16.36 -2.97 -7.82
C VAL A 70 -15.96 -1.91 -6.80
N VAL A 71 -15.94 -0.64 -7.20
CA VAL A 71 -15.62 0.48 -6.31
C VAL A 71 -16.70 0.65 -5.25
N LYS A 72 -17.96 0.48 -5.63
CA LYS A 72 -19.10 0.57 -4.71
C LYS A 72 -19.14 -0.55 -3.69
N GLU A 73 -18.74 -1.76 -4.09
CA GLU A 73 -18.67 -2.89 -3.17
C GLU A 73 -17.45 -2.79 -2.23
N LEU A 74 -16.29 -2.45 -2.80
CA LEU A 74 -15.04 -2.39 -2.04
C LEU A 74 -15.00 -1.18 -1.10
N LEU A 75 -15.45 -0.02 -1.57
CA LEU A 75 -15.29 1.28 -0.90
C LEU A 75 -16.64 1.93 -0.55
N ARG A 76 -17.69 1.12 -0.34
CA ARG A 76 -19.05 1.59 -0.06
C ARG A 76 -19.07 2.69 0.99
N SER A 77 -19.69 3.83 0.70
CA SER A 77 -19.80 4.98 1.62
C SER A 77 -18.50 5.59 2.16
N ALA A 78 -17.33 5.19 1.62
CA ALA A 78 -16.08 5.85 1.93
C ALA A 78 -16.11 7.30 1.42
N ASP A 79 -15.47 8.19 2.17
CA ASP A 79 -15.29 9.59 1.77
C ASP A 79 -14.41 9.67 0.51
N LEU A 80 -14.84 10.41 -0.52
CA LEU A 80 -14.13 10.48 -1.80
C LEU A 80 -12.74 11.11 -1.67
N TYR A 81 -12.54 12.08 -0.77
CA TYR A 81 -11.22 12.64 -0.51
C TYR A 81 -10.28 11.58 0.09
N LYS A 82 -10.77 10.72 0.98
CA LYS A 82 -10.00 9.57 1.49
C LYS A 82 -9.64 8.59 0.38
N VAL A 83 -10.57 8.27 -0.52
CA VAL A 83 -10.30 7.41 -1.70
C VAL A 83 -9.25 8.04 -2.62
N TYR A 84 -9.34 9.35 -2.86
CA TYR A 84 -8.35 10.11 -3.61
C TYR A 84 -6.95 10.01 -2.97
N THR A 85 -6.83 10.28 -1.68
CA THR A 85 -5.54 10.17 -0.97
C THR A 85 -4.99 8.74 -0.98
N MET A 86 -5.85 7.74 -0.84
CA MET A 86 -5.50 6.33 -0.90
C MET A 86 -4.88 5.96 -2.25
N ILE A 87 -5.50 6.37 -3.35
CA ILE A 87 -5.01 6.13 -4.71
C ILE A 87 -3.66 6.83 -4.94
N HIS A 88 -3.49 8.04 -4.41
CA HIS A 88 -2.22 8.76 -4.46
C HIS A 88 -1.11 8.05 -3.70
N ASP A 89 -1.39 7.59 -2.48
CA ASP A 89 -0.43 6.84 -1.68
C ASP A 89 0.01 5.56 -2.40
N VAL A 90 -0.95 4.82 -2.96
CA VAL A 90 -0.69 3.61 -3.76
C VAL A 90 0.16 3.91 -4.98
N LYS A 91 -0.12 5.01 -5.71
CA LYS A 91 0.72 5.47 -6.84
C LYS A 91 2.13 5.83 -6.39
N GLY A 92 2.27 6.55 -5.28
CA GLY A 92 3.58 6.91 -4.70
C GLY A 92 4.40 5.67 -4.37
N ASP A 93 3.80 4.73 -3.62
CA ASP A 93 4.40 3.46 -3.24
C ASP A 93 4.77 2.60 -4.46
N LEU A 94 3.96 2.64 -5.52
CA LEU A 94 4.20 1.91 -6.76
C LEU A 94 5.38 2.49 -7.57
N VAL A 95 5.42 3.80 -7.76
CA VAL A 95 6.39 4.47 -8.65
C VAL A 95 7.75 4.61 -8.00
N TRP A 96 7.78 4.98 -6.72
CA TRP A 96 9.03 5.29 -6.01
C TRP A 96 9.48 4.16 -5.08
N GLY A 97 8.63 3.15 -4.89
CA GLY A 97 8.80 2.21 -3.81
C GLY A 97 8.50 2.87 -2.47
N ARG A 98 8.20 2.05 -1.45
CA ARG A 98 8.14 2.58 -0.09
C ARG A 98 9.54 2.99 0.32
N GLU A 99 9.76 4.28 0.56
CA GLU A 99 10.90 4.72 1.36
C GLU A 99 10.78 4.03 2.72
N THR A 100 11.53 2.95 2.93
CA THR A 100 11.76 2.38 4.25
C THR A 100 12.68 3.33 5.02
N ASN A 101 12.24 4.57 5.19
CA ASN A 101 12.78 5.49 6.17
C ASN A 101 12.38 4.97 7.55
N ASN A 102 12.98 3.85 7.95
CA ASN A 102 13.24 3.43 9.33
C ASN A 102 14.25 4.41 9.97
N LYS A 103 13.97 5.70 9.83
CA LYS A 103 14.59 6.82 10.53
C LYS A 103 13.49 7.75 11.06
N ARG A 104 12.45 7.18 11.67
CA ARG A 104 11.83 7.85 12.83
C ARG A 104 12.69 7.51 14.05
N GLN A 105 13.96 7.92 13.99
CA GLN A 105 14.81 8.03 15.18
C GLN A 105 14.07 9.00 16.09
N GLY A 106 13.65 8.50 17.24
CA GLY A 106 12.65 9.12 18.09
C GLY A 106 12.95 10.59 18.35
N HIS A 107 12.02 11.45 17.93
CA HIS A 107 11.93 12.78 18.52
C HIS A 107 11.15 12.66 19.84
N ILE A 108 11.74 11.96 20.81
CA ILE A 108 11.31 12.03 22.20
C ILE A 108 11.63 13.45 22.65
N ARG A 109 10.61 14.32 22.66
CA ARG A 109 10.68 15.60 23.37
C ARG A 109 10.84 15.26 24.84
N ARG A 110 12.08 15.31 25.29
CA ARG A 110 12.53 15.20 26.67
C ARG A 110 11.78 16.26 27.50
N PRO A 111 10.81 15.91 28.37
CA PRO A 111 10.40 16.83 29.42
C PRO A 111 11.44 16.68 30.54
N SER A 112 12.29 17.69 30.71
CA SER A 112 13.14 17.73 31.90
C SER A 112 12.37 18.39 33.03
N THR A 113 12.45 17.72 34.18
CA THR A 113 12.34 18.22 35.56
C THR A 113 10.99 18.76 36.04
N ALA A 114 10.27 17.95 36.81
CA ALA A 114 10.02 18.24 38.23
C ALA A 114 9.41 17.01 38.93
N SER A 115 10.05 16.61 40.02
CA SER A 115 9.73 15.51 40.90
C SER A 115 8.53 15.83 41.81
N VAL A 116 7.74 14.82 42.18
CA VAL A 116 7.17 14.57 43.53
C VAL A 116 6.70 13.09 43.55
N ALA A 117 7.39 12.20 44.27
CA ALA A 117 6.97 11.62 45.56
C ALA A 117 5.53 11.05 45.53
N SER A 118 5.24 9.78 45.85
CA SER A 118 5.64 9.09 47.07
C SER A 118 5.44 7.56 46.99
N SER A 119 6.12 6.89 47.92
CA SER A 119 5.92 5.55 48.51
C SER A 119 4.54 4.91 48.41
N SER A 120 4.51 3.60 48.12
CA SER A 120 4.33 2.54 49.13
C SER A 120 4.20 1.16 48.48
N SER A 121 4.86 0.18 49.09
CA SER A 121 4.71 -1.26 48.89
C SER A 121 3.27 -1.74 49.17
N LEU A 122 2.87 -2.86 48.57
CA LEU A 122 2.42 -4.10 49.23
C LEU A 122 1.73 -5.02 48.20
N THR A 123 1.99 -6.31 48.39
CA THR A 123 1.38 -7.48 47.75
C THR A 123 -0.09 -7.64 48.13
N SER A 124 -0.94 -8.16 47.23
CA SER A 124 -1.96 -9.16 47.58
C SER A 124 -2.73 -9.66 46.34
N ASP A 125 -2.79 -10.99 46.24
CA ASP A 125 -3.80 -11.77 45.53
C ASP A 125 -5.20 -11.47 46.07
N SER A 126 -6.23 -11.58 45.21
CA SER A 126 -7.46 -12.32 45.54
C SER A 126 -8.45 -12.33 44.38
N GLU A 127 -8.81 -13.55 43.98
CA GLU A 127 -9.96 -14.01 43.19
C GLU A 127 -11.31 -13.35 43.56
N SER A 128 -12.18 -13.13 42.57
CA SER A 128 -13.62 -13.40 42.72
C SER A 128 -14.36 -13.44 41.38
N ASP A 129 -15.14 -14.51 41.25
CA ASP A 129 -16.31 -14.72 40.39
C ASP A 129 -17.45 -13.74 40.74
N GLY A 130 -18.41 -13.54 39.82
CA GLY A 130 -19.64 -12.81 40.12
C GLY A 130 -20.14 -11.92 38.99
N GLY A 131 -21.23 -12.35 38.36
CA GLY A 131 -21.82 -11.77 37.17
C GLY A 131 -22.37 -10.35 37.28
N THR A 132 -22.60 -9.79 36.09
CA THR A 132 -23.50 -8.66 35.87
C THR A 132 -24.24 -8.92 34.56
N GLU A 133 -25.52 -9.23 34.71
CA GLU A 133 -26.55 -9.00 33.70
C GLU A 133 -26.38 -7.63 33.04
N THR A 134 -26.09 -7.62 31.74
CA THR A 134 -26.23 -6.42 30.90
C THR A 134 -27.27 -6.71 29.84
N ASP A 135 -28.51 -6.43 30.21
CA ASP A 135 -29.59 -6.04 29.32
C ASP A 135 -29.17 -4.77 28.56
N SER A 136 -28.96 -4.92 27.25
CA SER A 136 -28.88 -3.83 26.25
C SER A 136 -28.96 -4.53 24.88
N GLY A 137 -30.07 -4.57 24.16
CA GLY A 137 -31.13 -3.56 24.18
C GLY A 137 -30.71 -2.30 23.43
N ILE A 138 -29.88 -2.43 22.40
CA ILE A 138 -29.79 -1.47 21.30
C ILE A 138 -29.27 -2.23 20.09
N GLU A 139 -30.06 -2.28 19.03
CA GLU A 139 -29.54 -2.57 17.69
C GLU A 139 -28.62 -1.40 17.35
N GLU A 140 -27.36 -1.47 17.80
CA GLU A 140 -26.31 -0.66 17.24
C GLU A 140 -26.22 -1.11 15.79
N VAL A 141 -26.85 -0.31 14.91
CA VAL A 141 -26.53 -0.32 13.49
C VAL A 141 -25.02 -0.06 13.47
N GLN A 142 -24.24 -1.14 13.42
CA GLN A 142 -22.81 -1.08 13.27
C GLN A 142 -22.61 -0.31 11.97
N GLU A 143 -22.37 1.00 12.08
CA GLU A 143 -21.73 1.76 11.03
C GLU A 143 -20.37 1.07 10.86
N VAL A 144 -20.34 0.04 10.01
CA VAL A 144 -19.12 -0.55 9.52
C VAL A 144 -18.32 0.64 9.04
N ASN A 145 -17.23 0.98 9.73
CA ASN A 145 -16.50 2.19 9.44
C ASN A 145 -15.80 1.99 8.10
N TYR A 146 -16.49 2.29 7.00
CA TYR A 146 -16.03 2.06 5.65
C TYR A 146 -14.78 2.89 5.32
N SER A 147 -14.44 3.87 6.17
CA SER A 147 -13.15 4.55 6.16
C SER A 147 -11.97 3.61 6.48
N ASP A 148 -12.18 2.50 7.19
CA ASP A 148 -11.14 1.54 7.51
C ASP A 148 -10.78 0.64 6.31
N ARG A 149 -11.74 0.45 5.39
CA ARG A 149 -11.52 -0.34 4.18
C ARG A 149 -10.49 0.27 3.25
N THR A 150 -10.46 1.60 3.08
CA THR A 150 -9.43 2.26 2.25
C THR A 150 -8.02 2.03 2.82
N ALA A 151 -7.88 2.07 4.14
CA ALA A 151 -6.63 1.79 4.84
C ALA A 151 -6.20 0.32 4.68
N SER A 152 -7.14 -0.62 4.82
CA SER A 152 -6.89 -2.06 4.59
C SER A 152 -6.41 -2.32 3.17
N VAL A 153 -7.13 -1.81 2.16
CA VAL A 153 -6.77 -2.00 0.73
C VAL A 153 -5.37 -1.49 0.43
N THR A 154 -5.00 -0.34 0.98
CA THR A 154 -3.64 0.21 0.84
C THR A 154 -2.61 -0.69 1.48
N THR A 155 -2.89 -1.20 2.68
CA THR A 155 -1.99 -2.08 3.43
C THR A 155 -1.77 -3.39 2.69
N ASP A 156 -2.83 -4.01 2.17
CA ASP A 156 -2.74 -5.24 1.40
C ASP A 156 -1.93 -5.04 0.12
N PHE A 157 -2.21 -3.96 -0.62
CA PHE A 157 -1.43 -3.60 -1.80
C PHE A 157 0.06 -3.46 -1.47
N ARG A 158 0.40 -2.77 -0.38
CA ARG A 158 1.78 -2.60 0.08
C ARG A 158 2.45 -3.93 0.39
N MET A 159 1.76 -4.82 1.09
CA MET A 159 2.28 -6.16 1.40
C MET A 159 2.55 -6.97 0.14
N HIS A 160 1.63 -6.94 -0.83
CA HIS A 160 1.81 -7.59 -2.13
C HIS A 160 2.98 -7.02 -2.92
N LEU A 161 3.12 -5.69 -2.98
CA LEU A 161 4.21 -5.03 -3.71
C LEU A 161 5.58 -5.38 -3.11
N VAL A 162 5.69 -5.40 -1.79
CA VAL A 162 6.91 -5.83 -1.09
C VAL A 162 7.21 -7.31 -1.35
N GLY A 163 6.20 -8.18 -1.28
CA GLY A 163 6.36 -9.61 -1.56
C GLY A 163 6.85 -9.88 -2.98
N LEU A 164 6.26 -9.20 -3.96
CA LEU A 164 6.63 -9.33 -5.37
C LEU A 164 8.05 -8.82 -5.63
N THR A 165 8.39 -7.63 -5.13
CA THR A 165 9.73 -7.03 -5.32
C THR A 165 10.82 -7.91 -4.70
N ASN A 166 10.58 -8.49 -3.53
CA ASN A 166 11.50 -9.44 -2.90
C ASN A 166 11.66 -10.73 -3.73
N SER A 167 10.56 -11.29 -4.23
CA SER A 167 10.59 -12.49 -5.07
C SER A 167 11.37 -12.25 -6.37
N LEU A 168 11.14 -11.12 -7.04
CA LEU A 168 11.88 -10.74 -8.24
C LEU A 168 13.37 -10.56 -7.97
N LYS A 169 13.73 -9.97 -6.82
CA LYS A 169 15.12 -9.83 -6.40
C LYS A 169 15.80 -11.19 -6.23
N GLN A 170 15.16 -12.14 -5.54
CA GLN A 170 15.67 -13.49 -5.35
C GLN A 170 15.84 -14.23 -6.68
N MET A 171 14.84 -14.17 -7.56
CA MET A 171 14.92 -14.78 -8.88
C MET A 171 16.04 -14.19 -9.74
N THR A 172 16.26 -12.88 -9.63
CA THR A 172 17.37 -12.19 -10.32
C THR A 172 18.73 -12.65 -9.78
N GLU A 173 18.87 -12.78 -8.47
CA GLU A 173 20.08 -13.31 -7.84
C GLU A 173 20.36 -14.75 -8.24
N ALA A 174 19.34 -15.61 -8.24
CA ALA A 174 19.45 -17.00 -8.69
C ALA A 174 19.87 -17.10 -10.16
N ALA A 175 19.30 -16.27 -11.04
CA ALA A 175 19.67 -16.22 -12.46
C ALA A 175 21.13 -15.76 -12.66
N ASN A 176 21.56 -14.76 -11.89
CA ASN A 176 22.96 -14.30 -11.90
C ASN A 176 23.90 -15.40 -11.41
N TYR A 177 23.57 -16.06 -10.30
CA TYR A 177 24.36 -17.18 -9.76
C TYR A 177 24.50 -18.30 -10.79
N LEU A 178 23.39 -18.71 -11.43
CA LEU A 178 23.41 -19.74 -12.47
C LEU A 178 24.32 -19.35 -13.64
N THR A 179 24.26 -18.09 -14.07
CA THR A 179 25.13 -17.55 -15.13
C THR A 179 26.60 -17.61 -14.72
N SER A 180 26.93 -17.15 -13.51
CA SER A 180 28.31 -17.19 -13.00
C SER A 180 28.83 -18.63 -12.84
N ARG A 181 27.99 -19.54 -12.34
CA ARG A 181 28.33 -20.95 -12.16
C ARG A 181 28.58 -21.64 -13.50
N TYR A 182 27.72 -21.39 -14.49
CA TYR A 182 27.89 -21.91 -15.85
C TYR A 182 29.21 -21.42 -16.47
N GLN A 183 29.51 -20.14 -16.35
CA GLN A 183 30.78 -19.57 -16.86
C GLN A 183 32.00 -20.20 -16.19
N HIS A 184 31.95 -20.45 -14.89
CA HIS A 184 33.04 -21.10 -14.16
C HIS A 184 33.24 -22.55 -14.57
N ASP A 185 32.16 -23.34 -14.71
CA ASP A 185 32.25 -24.79 -14.89
C ASP A 185 32.33 -25.24 -16.36
N ILE A 186 31.77 -24.46 -17.30
CA ILE A 186 31.65 -24.83 -18.73
C ILE A 186 32.35 -23.80 -19.64
N GLY A 187 32.57 -22.57 -19.15
CA GLY A 187 33.08 -21.44 -19.94
C GLY A 187 34.55 -21.07 -19.73
N GLY A 188 35.30 -21.80 -18.89
CA GLY A 188 36.74 -21.61 -18.74
C GLY A 188 37.54 -22.39 -19.82
N PRO A 189 38.60 -21.81 -20.43
CA PRO A 189 39.48 -22.55 -21.34
C PRO A 189 40.24 -23.69 -20.66
#